data_AF-A0A7W4HWL9-F1
#
_entry.id   AF-A0A7W4HWL9-F1
#
_cell.length_a   1.000
_cell.length_b   1.000
_cell.length_c   1.000
_cell.angle_alpha   90.00
_cell.angle_beta   90.00
_cell.angle_gamma   90.00
#
_symmetry.space_group_name_H-M   'P 1'
#
loop_
_entity.id
_entity.type
_entity.pdbx_description
1 polymer ?
#
loop_
_entity_poly.entity_id
_entity_poly.type
_entity_poly.pdbx_seq_one_letter_code
_entity_poly.pdbx_strand_id
1 'polypeptide(L)'
;MNPIIKQWDTAKSLKRACQYEEALAIYESLYPKVETELSDNFDKAMFFGDYFGVLADVAQYDKAEAMAAKTLKYITENGYTTLNYIFYNYGNMYLHQAKWEEAI
;
A
#
# COMPACT_ATOMS: atom_id res chain seq x y z
N MET A 1 -3.72 -15.24 -15.84
CA MET A 1 -3.43 -14.46 -14.61
C MET A 1 -2.54 -13.30 -15.01
N ASN A 2 -2.90 -12.06 -14.67
CA ASN A 2 -2.11 -10.87 -14.99
C ASN A 2 -0.71 -11.00 -14.34
N PRO A 3 0.41 -10.80 -15.08
CA PRO A 3 1.76 -10.90 -14.54
C PRO A 3 2.02 -10.00 -13.31
N ILE A 4 1.41 -8.81 -13.27
CA ILE A 4 1.49 -7.89 -12.13
C ILE A 4 0.83 -8.52 -10.91
N ILE A 5 -0.40 -9.03 -11.05
CA ILE A 5 -1.13 -9.67 -9.94
C ILE A 5 -0.33 -10.85 -9.36
N LYS A 6 0.26 -11.69 -10.22
CA LYS A 6 1.09 -12.82 -9.77
C LYS A 6 2.30 -12.37 -8.94
N GLN A 7 3.01 -11.34 -9.38
CA GLN A 7 4.17 -10.82 -8.65
C GLN A 7 3.74 -10.12 -7.36
N TRP A 8 2.65 -9.36 -7.40
CA TRP A 8 2.06 -8.74 -6.21
C TRP A 8 1.61 -9.78 -5.17
N ASP A 9 1.00 -10.90 -5.58
CA ASP A 9 0.69 -12.02 -4.67
C ASP A 9 1.94 -12.61 -4.02
N THR A 10 3.05 -12.64 -4.76
CA THR A 10 4.36 -13.04 -4.22
C THR A 10 4.83 -12.03 -3.17
N ALA A 11 4.75 -10.73 -3.45
CA ALA A 11 5.11 -9.68 -2.50
C ALA A 11 4.27 -9.73 -1.21
N LYS A 12 2.95 -9.97 -1.31
CA LYS A 12 2.07 -10.18 -0.14
C LYS A 12 2.50 -11.39 0.68
N SER A 13 2.90 -12.47 0.02
CA SER A 13 3.36 -13.70 0.69
C SER A 13 4.69 -13.47 1.42
N LEU A 14 5.64 -12.77 0.79
CA LEU A 14 6.91 -12.37 1.41
C LEU A 14 6.69 -11.47 2.63
N LYS A 15 5.82 -10.47 2.52
CA LYS A 15 5.43 -9.63 3.67
C LYS A 15 4.91 -10.48 4.83
N ARG A 16 3.99 -11.42 4.56
CA ARG A 16 3.44 -12.32 5.61
C ARG A 16 4.50 -13.21 6.26
N ALA A 17 5.60 -13.49 5.55
CA ALA A 17 6.76 -14.20 6.05
C ALA A 17 7.81 -13.27 6.70
N CYS A 18 7.50 -11.98 6.92
CA CYS A 18 8.40 -10.95 7.43
C CYS A 18 9.65 -10.69 6.57
N GLN A 19 9.60 -11.05 5.28
CA GLN A 19 10.64 -10.76 4.29
C GLN A 19 10.35 -9.40 3.62
N TYR A 20 10.55 -8.32 4.38
CA TYR A 20 10.10 -6.99 3.99
C TYR A 20 10.93 -6.40 2.85
N GLU A 21 12.24 -6.62 2.84
CA GLU A 21 13.14 -6.12 1.80
C GLU A 21 12.82 -6.73 0.43
N GLU A 22 12.59 -8.04 0.37
CA GLU A 22 12.23 -8.74 -0.86
C GLU A 22 10.82 -8.38 -1.33
N ALA A 23 9.86 -8.25 -0.40
CA ALA A 23 8.53 -7.76 -0.72
C ALA A 23 8.59 -6.35 -1.33
N LEU A 24 9.36 -5.45 -0.68
CA LEU A 24 9.52 -4.07 -1.11
C LEU A 24 10.12 -3.96 -2.51
N ALA A 25 11.15 -4.76 -2.80
CA ALA A 25 11.77 -4.78 -4.13
C ALA A 25 10.75 -5.12 -5.24
N ILE A 26 9.82 -6.04 -4.97
CA ILE A 26 8.74 -6.35 -5.92
C ILE A 26 7.79 -5.16 -6.06
N TYR A 27 7.33 -4.56 -4.96
CA TYR A 27 6.44 -3.39 -5.03
C TYR A 27 7.07 -2.23 -5.83
N GLU A 28 8.34 -1.92 -5.58
CA GLU A 28 9.08 -0.88 -6.31
C GLU A 28 9.19 -1.19 -7.81
N SER A 29 9.40 -2.47 -8.17
CA SER A 29 9.48 -2.90 -9.57
C SER A 29 8.13 -2.81 -10.32
N LEU A 30 7.02 -2.99 -9.59
CA LEU A 30 5.66 -2.98 -10.14
C LEU A 30 5.07 -1.58 -10.17
N TYR A 31 5.41 -0.72 -9.20
CA TYR A 31 4.88 0.63 -9.02
C TYR A 31 4.71 1.43 -10.32
N PRO A 32 5.73 1.58 -11.20
CA PRO A 32 5.60 2.41 -12.41
C PRO A 32 4.58 1.88 -13.43
N LYS A 33 4.14 0.62 -13.30
CA LYS A 33 3.25 -0.06 -14.26
C LYS A 33 1.81 -0.13 -13.78
N VAL A 34 1.57 -0.03 -12.47
CA VAL A 34 0.25 -0.29 -11.86
C VAL A 34 -0.84 0.62 -12.44
N GLU A 35 -0.57 1.90 -12.59
CA GLU A 35 -1.54 2.87 -13.11
C GLU A 35 -2.00 2.56 -14.54
N THR A 36 -1.09 2.06 -15.37
CA THR A 36 -1.29 1.87 -16.82
C THR A 36 -1.66 0.43 -17.20
N GLU A 37 -1.18 -0.56 -16.46
CA GLU A 37 -1.28 -1.98 -16.81
C GLU A 37 -2.31 -2.75 -15.96
N LEU A 38 -2.71 -2.25 -14.78
CA LEU A 38 -3.90 -2.75 -14.10
C LEU A 38 -5.13 -2.03 -14.66
N SER A 39 -6.16 -2.79 -15.03
CA SER A 39 -7.41 -2.25 -15.56
C SER A 39 -8.42 -1.93 -14.47
N ASP A 40 -8.41 -2.66 -13.36
CA ASP A 40 -9.37 -2.52 -12.27
C ASP A 40 -8.90 -1.47 -11.25
N ASN A 41 -9.75 -0.47 -10.98
CA ASN A 41 -9.47 0.57 -10.00
C ASN A 41 -9.42 0.02 -8.55
N PHE A 42 -10.15 -1.04 -8.26
CA PHE A 42 -10.11 -1.71 -6.98
C PHE A 42 -8.75 -2.38 -6.76
N ASP A 43 -8.21 -3.06 -7.78
CA ASP A 43 -6.88 -3.67 -7.72
C ASP A 43 -5.78 -2.60 -7.54
N LYS A 44 -5.90 -1.44 -8.20
CA LYS A 44 -4.98 -0.31 -8.00
C LYS A 44 -5.04 0.20 -6.56
N ALA A 45 -6.24 0.38 -6.02
CA ALA A 45 -6.45 0.83 -4.65
C ALA A 45 -5.79 -0.13 -3.65
N MET A 46 -6.04 -1.43 -3.81
CA MET A 46 -5.43 -2.48 -2.98
C MET A 46 -3.91 -2.51 -3.11
N PHE A 47 -3.36 -2.44 -4.33
CA PHE A 47 -1.92 -2.43 -4.55
C PHE A 47 -1.24 -1.27 -3.81
N PHE A 48 -1.76 -0.04 -3.97
CA PHE A 48 -1.18 1.12 -3.29
C PHE A 48 -1.33 1.03 -1.76
N GLY A 49 -2.43 0.47 -1.27
CA GLY A 49 -2.65 0.22 0.15
C GLY A 49 -1.67 -0.79 0.76
N ASP A 50 -1.44 -1.90 0.06
CA ASP A 50 -0.47 -2.90 0.49
C ASP A 50 0.96 -2.37 0.43
N TYR A 51 1.29 -1.63 -0.63
CA TYR A 51 2.60 -0.99 -0.78
C TYR A 51 2.85 0.05 0.32
N PHE A 52 1.86 0.89 0.62
CA PHE A 52 1.85 1.77 1.77
C PHE A 52 2.19 1.01 3.06
N GLY A 53 1.48 -0.10 3.32
CA GLY A 53 1.72 -0.90 4.52
C GLY A 53 3.15 -1.41 4.63
N VAL A 54 3.72 -1.95 3.55
CA VAL A 54 5.12 -2.42 3.55
C VAL A 54 6.11 -1.28 3.79
N LEU A 55 5.91 -0.12 3.17
CA LEU A 55 6.76 1.06 3.38
C LEU A 55 6.72 1.55 4.84
N ALA A 56 5.53 1.56 5.44
CA ALA A 56 5.35 1.93 6.84
C ALA A 56 6.03 0.93 7.80
N ASP A 57 5.91 -0.37 7.51
CA ASP A 57 6.54 -1.45 8.30
C ASP A 57 8.09 -1.34 8.31
N VAL A 58 8.68 -0.77 7.25
CA VAL A 58 10.15 -0.51 7.15
C VAL A 58 10.53 0.95 7.39
N ALA A 59 9.66 1.74 8.03
CA ALA A 59 9.88 3.14 8.39
C ALA A 59 10.25 4.09 7.23
N GLN A 60 9.86 3.78 5.99
CA GLN A 60 9.97 4.68 4.84
C GLN A 60 8.74 5.60 4.75
N TYR A 61 8.54 6.43 5.78
CA TYR A 61 7.29 7.17 6.00
C TYR A 61 6.94 8.17 4.88
N ASP A 62 7.91 8.89 4.31
CA ASP A 62 7.63 9.84 3.22
C ASP A 62 7.05 9.15 1.97
N LYS A 63 7.58 7.97 1.63
CA LYS A 63 7.04 7.16 0.53
C LYS A 63 5.69 6.54 0.92
N ALA A 64 5.56 6.09 2.17
CA ALA A 64 4.33 5.51 2.68
C ALA A 64 3.16 6.52 2.58
N GLU A 65 3.40 7.77 2.95
CA GLU A 65 2.43 8.86 2.85
C GLU A 65 1.98 9.12 1.41
N ALA A 66 2.91 9.10 0.45
CA ALA A 66 2.57 9.22 -0.97
C ALA A 66 1.68 8.05 -1.47
N MET A 67 1.93 6.82 -1.03
CA MET A 67 1.13 5.66 -1.40
C MET A 67 -0.23 5.64 -0.72
N ALA A 68 -0.29 6.08 0.55
CA ALA A 68 -1.53 6.28 1.28
C ALA A 68 -2.43 7.30 0.57
N ALA A 69 -1.89 8.46 0.16
CA ALA A 69 -2.65 9.47 -0.58
C ALA A 69 -3.25 8.90 -1.89
N LYS A 70 -2.49 8.07 -2.62
CA LYS A 70 -2.98 7.39 -3.82
C LYS A 70 -4.14 6.42 -3.52
N THR A 71 -3.98 5.52 -2.56
CA THR A 71 -5.05 4.54 -2.24
C THR A 71 -6.31 5.23 -1.70
N LEU A 72 -6.15 6.26 -0.85
CA LEU A 72 -7.27 7.01 -0.28
C LEU A 72 -8.08 7.77 -1.33
N LYS A 73 -7.42 8.28 -2.38
CA LYS A 73 -8.09 8.85 -3.55
C LYS A 73 -9.03 7.82 -4.19
N TYR A 74 -8.53 6.61 -4.49
CA TYR A 74 -9.37 5.54 -5.06
C TYR A 74 -10.52 5.14 -4.15
N ILE A 75 -10.27 5.00 -2.84
CA ILE A 75 -11.30 4.66 -1.85
C ILE A 75 -12.42 5.70 -1.87
N THR A 76 -12.06 6.98 -1.86
CA THR A 76 -13.01 8.09 -1.79
C THR A 76 -13.81 8.22 -3.09
N GLU A 77 -13.14 8.19 -4.24
CA GLU A 77 -13.79 8.36 -5.55
C GLU A 77 -14.73 7.20 -5.91
N ASN A 78 -14.48 5.99 -5.40
CA ASN A 78 -15.23 4.78 -5.77
C ASN A 78 -16.06 4.18 -4.62
N GLY A 79 -15.97 4.72 -3.40
CA GLY A 79 -16.71 4.24 -2.23
C GLY A 79 -16.30 2.85 -1.75
N TYR A 80 -15.01 2.49 -1.84
CA TYR A 80 -14.50 1.16 -1.45
C TYR A 80 -14.35 1.00 0.06
N THR A 81 -15.48 0.89 0.77
CA THR A 81 -15.53 0.77 2.24
C THR A 81 -14.82 -0.47 2.78
N THR A 82 -14.64 -1.51 1.96
CA THR A 82 -13.86 -2.71 2.30
C THR A 82 -12.38 -2.42 2.57
N LEU A 83 -11.87 -1.28 2.08
CA LEU A 83 -10.49 -0.85 2.28
C LEU A 83 -10.34 0.18 3.42
N ASN A 84 -11.39 0.40 4.23
CA ASN A 84 -11.34 1.40 5.31
C ASN A 84 -10.29 1.09 6.40
N TYR A 85 -9.78 -0.15 6.48
CA TYR A 85 -8.65 -0.49 7.35
C TYR A 85 -7.38 0.31 7.03
N ILE A 86 -7.26 0.87 5.81
CA ILE A 86 -6.12 1.70 5.42
C ILE A 86 -6.08 3.00 6.23
N PHE A 87 -7.23 3.61 6.56
CA PHE A 87 -7.26 4.80 7.43
C PHE A 87 -6.69 4.49 8.82
N TYR A 88 -7.03 3.32 9.37
CA TYR A 88 -6.49 2.86 10.65
C TYR A 88 -4.97 2.65 10.58
N ASN A 89 -4.48 2.00 9.51
CA ASN A 89 -3.04 1.82 9.30
C ASN A 89 -2.31 3.15 9.12
N TYR A 90 -2.96 4.13 8.48
CA TYR A 90 -2.43 5.47 8.30
C TYR A 90 -2.24 6.20 9.64
N GLY A 91 -3.24 6.14 10.53
CA GLY A 91 -3.10 6.65 11.89
C GLY A 91 -1.98 5.94 12.66
N ASN A 92 -1.89 4.60 12.59
CA ASN A 92 -0.82 3.84 13.24
C ASN A 92 0.58 4.23 12.76
N MET A 93 0.74 4.56 11.48
CA MET A 93 2.01 5.04 10.94
C MET A 93 2.50 6.30 11.68
N TYR A 94 1.59 7.23 12.01
CA TYR A 94 1.93 8.42 12.79
C TYR A 94 2.19 8.10 14.27
N LEU A 95 1.45 7.15 14.86
CA LEU A 95 1.73 6.68 16.22
C LEU A 95 3.16 6.10 16.33
N HIS A 96 3.62 5.34 15.35
CA HIS A 96 5.00 4.82 15.30
C HIS A 96 6.07 5.92 15.20
N GLN A 97 5.68 7.11 14.72
CA GLN A 97 6.53 8.30 14.67
C GLN A 97 6.41 9.21 15.90
N ALA A 98 5.61 8.82 16.90
CA ALA A 98 5.23 9.67 18.04
C ALA A 98 4.56 11.00 17.62
N LYS A 99 3.88 10.99 16.46
CA LYS A 99 3.11 12.10 15.90
C LYS A 99 1.63 11.93 16.28
N TRP A 100 1.31 12.27 17.52
CA TRP A 100 0.01 11.96 18.11
C TRP A 100 -1.12 12.81 17.55
N GLU A 101 -0.85 14.07 17.20
CA GLU A 101 -1.85 14.99 16.67
C GLU A 101 -2.29 14.59 15.26
N GLU A 102 -1.35 14.12 14.45
CA GLU A 102 -1.59 13.64 13.09
C GLU A 102 -2.26 12.26 13.04
N ALA A 103 -2.27 11.53 14.16
CA ALA A 103 -2.89 10.20 14.26
C ALA A 103 -4.39 10.23 14.58
N ILE A 104 -4.97 11.39 14.91
CA ILE A 104 -6.38 11.61 15.30
C ILE A 104 -7.19 12.13 14.11
#